data_AF-A0A931LG18-F1
#
_entry.id   AF-A0A931LG18-F1
#
_cell.length_a   1.000
_cell.length_b   1.000
_cell.length_c   1.000
_cell.angle_alpha   90.00
_cell.angle_beta   90.00
_cell.angle_gamma   90.00
#
_symmetry.space_group_name_H-M   'P 1'
#
loop_
_entity.id
_entity.type
_entity.pdbx_description
1 polymer ?
#
loop_
_entity_poly.entity_id
_entity_poly.type
_entity_poly.pdbx_seq_one_letter_code
_entity_poly.pdbx_strand_id
1 'polypeptide(L)'
;MADDRDDESGHRRRLKFRQRDDHAVELFEEARARLDDTDRVNRILLELGKFYNPYVDAPIVDLATRRRILEALASGDRTTALALLDERLTAYTGGTDPDTGD
;
A
#
# COMPACT_ATOMS: atom_id res chain seq x y z
N MET A 1 -42.54 17.84 -17.25
CA MET A 1 -41.56 18.27 -16.24
C MET A 1 -40.37 17.34 -16.39
N ALA A 2 -39.35 17.80 -17.12
CA ALA A 2 -38.13 17.05 -17.37
C ALA A 2 -37.12 17.47 -16.30
N ASP A 3 -36.59 16.50 -15.55
CA ASP A 3 -35.34 16.67 -14.81
C ASP A 3 -34.43 15.51 -15.24
N ASP A 4 -33.58 15.84 -16.21
CA ASP A 4 -32.42 15.08 -16.62
C ASP A 4 -31.27 15.58 -15.74
N ARG A 5 -30.86 14.78 -14.75
CA ARG A 5 -29.66 15.04 -13.94
C ARG A 5 -28.95 13.73 -13.63
N ASP A 6 -27.96 13.45 -14.47
CA ASP A 6 -26.61 13.08 -14.03
C ASP A 6 -26.50 11.95 -12.99
N ASP A 7 -26.47 10.70 -13.44
CA ASP A 7 -25.79 9.63 -12.71
C ASP A 7 -24.85 8.85 -13.65
N GLU A 8 -23.93 9.58 -14.30
CA GLU A 8 -22.84 8.99 -15.09
C GLU A 8 -21.48 9.14 -14.38
N SER A 9 -21.48 9.07 -13.04
CA SER A 9 -20.28 9.27 -12.20
C SER A 9 -19.67 7.98 -11.63
N GLY A 10 -20.36 6.84 -11.73
CA GLY A 10 -19.95 5.59 -11.08
C GLY A 10 -18.89 4.75 -11.81
N HIS A 11 -18.74 4.90 -13.13
CA HIS A 11 -18.01 3.89 -13.93
C HIS A 11 -16.57 4.28 -14.34
N ARG A 12 -16.21 5.58 -14.36
CA ARG A 12 -14.84 6.01 -14.72
C ARG A 12 -13.80 5.81 -13.63
N ARG A 13 -14.22 5.54 -12.38
CA ARG A 13 -13.29 5.35 -11.26
C ARG A 13 -12.61 3.98 -11.29
N ARG A 14 -13.26 2.93 -11.79
CA ARG A 14 -12.72 1.55 -11.74
C ARG A 14 -11.48 1.31 -12.63
N LEU A 15 -11.29 2.10 -13.69
CA LEU A 15 -10.16 1.91 -14.61
C LEU A 15 -8.82 2.46 -14.09
N LYS A 16 -8.85 3.49 -13.23
CA LYS A 16 -7.62 4.10 -12.67
C LYS A 16 -7.02 3.30 -11.51
N PHE A 17 -7.80 2.46 -10.83
CA PHE A 17 -7.30 1.63 -9.73
C PHE A 17 -6.30 0.59 -10.22
N ARG A 18 -6.57 -0.03 -11.39
CA ARG A 18 -5.73 -1.11 -11.91
C ARG A 18 -4.29 -0.68 -12.23
N GLN A 19 -4.06 0.57 -12.65
CA GLN A 19 -2.72 1.08 -12.93
C GLN A 19 -2.01 1.62 -11.68
N ARG A 20 -2.77 2.08 -10.67
CA ARG A 20 -2.20 2.52 -9.38
C ARG A 20 -1.80 1.33 -8.50
N ASP A 21 -2.54 0.23 -8.62
CA ASP A 21 -2.22 -1.04 -7.98
C ASP A 21 -0.84 -1.55 -8.36
N ASP A 22 -0.55 -1.64 -9.67
CA ASP A 22 0.77 -2.06 -10.16
C ASP A 22 1.87 -1.20 -9.54
N HIS A 23 1.73 0.13 -9.56
CA HIS A 23 2.78 1.00 -9.09
C HIS A 23 3.05 0.92 -7.57
N ALA A 24 2.00 0.79 -6.75
CA ALA A 24 2.18 0.60 -5.31
C ALA A 24 2.82 -0.76 -5.00
N VAL A 25 2.41 -1.82 -5.71
CA VAL A 25 2.99 -3.16 -5.59
C VAL A 25 4.47 -3.14 -6.02
N GLU A 26 4.80 -2.51 -7.15
CA GLU A 26 6.19 -2.34 -7.61
C GLU A 26 7.05 -1.62 -6.56
N LEU A 27 6.52 -0.59 -5.90
CA LEU A 27 7.20 0.10 -4.80
C LEU A 27 7.45 -0.83 -3.61
N PHE A 28 6.47 -1.64 -3.21
CA PHE A 28 6.68 -2.66 -2.17
C PHE A 28 7.76 -3.68 -2.55
N GLU A 29 7.75 -4.16 -3.80
CA GLU A 29 8.77 -5.08 -4.31
C GLU A 29 10.15 -4.42 -4.42
N GLU A 30 10.23 -3.11 -4.74
CA GLU A 30 11.50 -2.38 -4.72
C GLU A 30 12.01 -2.23 -3.28
N ALA A 31 11.13 -1.92 -2.32
CA ALA A 31 11.51 -1.80 -0.91
C ALA A 31 12.04 -3.13 -0.35
N ARG A 32 11.39 -4.26 -0.66
CA ARG A 32 11.83 -5.59 -0.21
C ARG A 32 13.19 -5.98 -0.80
N ALA A 33 13.46 -5.58 -2.05
CA ALA A 33 14.72 -5.88 -2.74
C ALA A 33 15.87 -4.98 -2.24
N ARG A 34 15.54 -3.80 -1.71
CA ARG A 34 16.51 -2.79 -1.27
C ARG A 34 16.56 -2.58 0.23
N LEU A 35 16.27 -3.61 1.03
CA LEU A 35 16.36 -3.56 2.51
C LEU A 35 17.77 -3.27 3.04
N ASP A 36 18.81 -3.32 2.20
CA ASP A 36 20.16 -2.90 2.56
C ASP A 36 20.36 -1.37 2.50
N ASP A 37 19.47 -0.66 1.79
CA ASP A 37 19.57 0.77 1.53
C ASP A 37 18.43 1.54 2.20
N THR A 38 18.64 1.91 3.46
CA THR A 38 17.63 2.55 4.30
C THR A 38 17.14 3.90 3.74
N ASP A 39 18.01 4.70 3.09
CA ASP A 39 17.57 5.97 2.47
C ASP A 39 16.62 5.69 1.31
N ARG A 40 16.95 4.70 0.49
CA ARG A 40 16.10 4.29 -0.63
C ARG A 40 14.76 3.75 -0.15
N VAL A 41 14.76 2.87 0.85
CA VAL A 41 13.51 2.35 1.44
C VAL A 41 12.68 3.48 2.05
N ASN A 42 13.29 4.44 2.75
CA ASN A 42 12.58 5.59 3.29
C ASN A 42 11.86 6.42 2.21
N ARG A 43 12.51 6.65 1.05
CA ARG A 43 11.88 7.35 -0.08
C ARG A 43 10.72 6.57 -0.66
N ILE A 44 10.85 5.26 -0.79
CA ILE A 44 9.79 4.38 -1.28
C ILE A 44 8.59 4.41 -0.31
N LEU A 45 8.84 4.30 1.00
CA LEU A 45 7.79 4.38 2.02
C LEU A 45 7.10 5.76 2.03
N LEU A 46 7.84 6.83 1.76
CA LEU A 46 7.29 8.19 1.60
C LEU A 46 6.37 8.28 0.39
N GLU A 47 6.72 7.65 -0.74
CA GLU A 47 5.85 7.56 -1.91
C GLU A 47 4.61 6.72 -1.59
N LEU A 48 4.79 5.54 -0.96
CA LEU A 48 3.70 4.67 -0.51
C LEU A 48 2.71 5.38 0.42
N GLY A 49 3.18 6.26 1.31
CA GLY A 49 2.31 7.05 2.18
C GLY A 49 1.50 8.14 1.48
N LYS A 50 1.84 8.50 0.23
CA LYS A 50 1.01 9.40 -0.60
C LYS A 50 -0.14 8.65 -1.28
N PHE A 51 -0.03 7.33 -1.40
CA PHE A 51 -1.10 6.51 -1.93
C PHE A 51 -2.11 6.20 -0.84
N TYR A 52 -3.37 6.36 -1.19
CA TYR A 52 -4.49 6.07 -0.31
C TYR A 52 -5.03 4.67 -0.60
N ASN A 53 -5.20 3.89 0.45
CA ASN A 53 -5.82 2.57 0.39
C ASN A 53 -7.33 2.70 0.66
N PRO A 54 -8.20 2.48 -0.35
CA PRO A 54 -9.65 2.53 -0.16
C PRO A 54 -10.20 1.37 0.68
N TYR A 55 -9.43 0.31 0.91
CA TYR A 55 -9.89 -0.86 1.68
C TYR A 55 -9.84 -0.64 3.19
N VAL A 56 -8.89 0.17 3.67
CA VAL A 56 -8.69 0.46 5.11
C VAL A 56 -8.96 1.92 5.46
N ASP A 57 -9.47 2.70 4.51
CA ASP A 57 -9.74 4.15 4.63
C ASP A 57 -8.51 4.95 5.13
N ALA A 58 -7.30 4.49 4.80
CA ALA A 58 -6.04 5.03 5.34
C ALA A 58 -4.95 5.00 4.25
N PRO A 59 -3.83 5.74 4.40
CA PRO A 59 -2.70 5.59 3.48
C PRO A 59 -2.17 4.15 3.47
N ILE A 60 -1.69 3.68 2.31
CA ILE A 60 -1.12 2.33 2.14
C ILE A 60 -0.05 2.06 3.21
N VAL A 61 0.81 3.06 3.44
CA VAL A 61 1.79 3.05 4.52
C VAL A 61 1.60 4.31 5.36
N ASP A 62 1.19 4.12 6.61
CA ASP A 62 1.06 5.22 7.56
C ASP A 62 2.42 5.61 8.17
N LEU A 63 2.49 6.81 8.76
CA LEU A 63 3.71 7.35 9.37
C LEU A 63 4.23 6.45 10.51
N ALA A 64 3.31 5.88 11.30
CA ALA A 64 3.65 4.96 12.38
C ALA A 64 4.33 3.68 11.86
N THR A 65 3.79 3.11 10.78
CA THR A 65 4.33 1.91 10.14
C THR A 65 5.67 2.19 9.46
N ARG A 66 5.78 3.32 8.75
CA ARG A 66 7.05 3.77 8.18
C ARG A 66 8.13 3.86 9.26
N ARG A 67 7.83 4.50 10.39
CA ARG A 67 8.78 4.65 11.49
C ARG A 67 9.25 3.29 12.01
N ARG A 68 8.33 2.34 12.22
CA ARG A 68 8.69 0.98 12.65
C ARG A 68 9.59 0.25 11.65
N ILE A 69 9.32 0.37 10.36
CA ILE A 69 10.16 -0.23 9.32
C ILE A 69 11.57 0.38 9.37
N LEU A 70 11.68 1.70 9.49
CA LEU A 70 12.98 2.38 9.59
C LEU A 70 13.73 2.04 10.88
N GLU A 71 13.04 1.91 12.00
CA GLU A 71 13.63 1.47 13.27
C GLU A 71 14.17 0.04 13.15
N ALA A 72 13.41 -0.88 12.53
CA ALA A 72 13.85 -2.24 12.26
C ALA A 72 15.10 -2.26 11.35
N LEU A 73 15.10 -1.49 10.26
CA LEU A 73 16.25 -1.35 9.37
C LEU A 73 17.47 -0.74 10.07
N ALA A 74 17.27 0.25 10.94
CA ALA A 74 18.34 0.86 11.72
C ALA A 74 18.98 -0.12 12.73
N SER A 75 18.19 -1.05 13.26
CA SER A 75 18.68 -2.16 14.09
C SER A 75 19.27 -3.32 13.28
N GLY A 76 19.23 -3.26 11.95
CA GLY A 76 19.65 -4.36 11.06
C GLY A 76 18.64 -5.50 10.95
N ASP A 77 17.45 -5.34 11.51
CA ASP A 77 16.39 -6.34 11.55
C ASP A 77 15.54 -6.30 10.27
N ARG A 78 16.15 -6.79 9.18
CA ARG A 78 15.52 -6.85 7.87
C ARG A 78 14.28 -7.75 7.84
N THR A 79 14.26 -8.78 8.68
CA THR A 79 13.12 -9.70 8.81
C THR A 79 11.87 -8.97 9.30
N THR A 80 11.99 -8.18 10.36
CA THR A 80 10.87 -7.37 10.87
C THR A 80 10.41 -6.32 9.85
N ALA A 81 11.35 -5.66 9.18
CA ALA A 81 11.03 -4.69 8.12
C ALA A 81 10.26 -5.34 6.96
N LEU A 82 10.67 -6.53 6.53
CA LEU A 82 10.00 -7.31 5.49
C LEU A 82 8.59 -7.73 5.91
N ALA A 83 8.43 -8.24 7.13
CA ALA A 83 7.12 -8.67 7.65
C ALA A 83 6.11 -7.50 7.71
N LEU A 84 6.57 -6.31 8.11
CA LEU A 84 5.72 -5.11 8.15
C LEU A 84 5.34 -4.62 6.74
N LEU A 85 6.23 -4.74 5.76
CA LEU A 85 5.92 -4.43 4.36
C LEU A 85 4.89 -5.41 3.78
N ASP A 86 5.07 -6.70 4.06
CA ASP A 86 4.20 -7.77 3.57
C ASP A 86 2.79 -7.70 4.15
N GLU A 87 2.66 -7.39 5.44
CA GLU A 87 1.37 -7.12 6.09
C GLU A 87 0.60 -6.00 5.36
N ARG A 88 1.30 -4.91 5.01
CA ARG A 88 0.69 -3.76 4.33
C ARG A 88 0.34 -4.06 2.89
N LEU A 89 1.19 -4.80 2.18
CA LEU A 89 0.93 -5.24 0.82
C LEU A 89 -0.30 -6.17 0.78
N THR A 90 -0.41 -7.09 1.74
CA THR A 90 -1.56 -8.00 1.86
C THR A 90 -2.84 -7.21 2.12
N ALA A 91 -2.82 -6.26 3.08
CA ALA A 91 -3.96 -5.39 3.35
C ALA A 91 -4.31 -4.47 2.16
N TYR A 92 -3.34 -4.12 1.32
CA TYR A 92 -3.55 -3.29 0.14
C TYR A 92 -4.13 -4.05 -1.05
N THR A 93 -3.60 -5.25 -1.33
CA THR A 93 -4.06 -6.10 -2.43
C THR A 93 -5.41 -6.77 -2.12
N GLY A 94 -5.99 -6.49 -0.96
CA GLY A 94 -7.21 -7.14 -0.47
C GLY A 94 -6.98 -8.63 -0.28
N GLY A 95 -5.75 -9.02 0.08
CA GLY A 95 -5.34 -10.39 0.29
C GLY A 95 -6.37 -11.11 1.13
N THR A 96 -7.10 -11.98 0.44
CA THR A 96 -8.08 -12.92 0.99
C THR A 96 -7.57 -13.47 2.30
N ASP A 97 -8.30 -13.21 3.39
CA ASP A 97 -8.35 -14.10 4.54
C ASP A 97 -8.45 -15.54 4.02
N PRO A 98 -7.47 -16.43 4.24
CA PRO A 98 -7.71 -17.87 4.09
C PRO A 98 -8.59 -18.43 5.23
N ASP A 99 -9.15 -17.59 6.12
CA ASP A 99 -10.01 -17.98 7.24
C ASP A 99 -11.46 -17.55 7.00
N THR A 100 -12.08 -18.12 5.96
CA THR A 100 -13.54 -18.25 5.91
C THR A 100 -13.83 -19.63 5.32
N GLY A 101 -13.65 -20.63 6.18
CA GLY A 101 -13.96 -22.02 5.91
C GLY A 101 -14.24 -22.73 7.23
N ASP A 102 -15.48 -22.54 7.69
CA ASP A 102 -16.31 -23.40 8.56
C ASP A 102 -15.61 -24.43 9.48
#